data_AF-W6K2X7-F1
#
_entry.id   AF-W6K2X7-F1
#
_cell.length_a   1.000
_cell.length_b   1.000
_cell.length_c   1.000
_cell.angle_alpha   90.00
_cell.angle_beta   90.00
_cell.angle_gamma   90.00
#
_symmetry.space_group_name_H-M   'P 1'
#
loop_
_entity.id
_entity.type
_entity.pdbx_description
1 polymer ?
#
loop_
_entity_poly.entity_id
_entity_poly.type
_entity_poly.pdbx_seq_one_letter_code
_entity_poly.pdbx_strand_id
1 'polypeptide(L)'
;MTVTGSHATVEGWAELEKAAASLRFEADPGLLGDQLAGAGIPAVAIGPGAALGLAQSSGEVAAYRPVDWATATLDSVHAALGDAKVALIDAGAVRDPGDLAAGEASPGTSVADQVRAVDDRIATVAAGLDDQDTLIVAGLSDAGMGSRLRPVVVTGPAYGPGQLSSPSTRIPDLMQSSDLTVTLLRLAGIDTTDLGLGGALLDTEHRPNDAAAVERRHLALTDVDNASHEIHPLVPIFFYGLILTQLAIYLFTWRVWRREGATLAQRTRAIRLVHIVGVLAASVPAATFLANLLPWWRVSHPLPAIVGAVALFVALIAGLAFLPPWGRHLMGPVAVVGGITMAVLAIDVMTGSRLQQSSLMGLQPVVGGRFYGMGNVTFSIFATASLMLAIAAAHQAQRRWGRWPAAAVVAAIGLLTVVIDGNPAWGADGGGPPAYLPGLAYFLLALLGVGMTWRRGAIIALVTAGLFLLVGFLDSLRPAESQSHLGRFFDKLGTGGALDIVIRKAEQNWGILISSPLTVLVPFGLVFVIYVLLRPTSWGSRSLAGAFERVPTLRAGLVAWLIVMMIGFFINDSGVAIPAVGATVAIPLVVAIASRTLLEEADA
;
A
#
# COMPACT_ATOMS: atom_id res chain seq x y z
N MET A 1 14.27 30.48 17.28
CA MET A 1 15.00 29.68 18.29
C MET A 1 15.53 30.63 19.33
N THR A 2 15.38 30.28 20.60
CA THR A 2 15.93 31.07 21.71
C THR A 2 17.19 30.37 22.23
N VAL A 3 18.34 31.03 22.14
CA VAL A 3 19.66 30.46 22.50
C VAL A 3 20.15 31.12 23.78
N THR A 4 20.55 30.31 24.77
CA THR A 4 21.10 30.76 26.05
C THR A 4 22.41 30.01 26.33
N GLY A 5 23.54 30.65 26.01
CA GLY A 5 24.85 30.02 26.12
C GLY A 5 24.99 28.83 25.16
N SER A 6 25.28 27.64 25.71
CA SER A 6 25.32 26.38 24.96
C SER A 6 23.98 25.66 24.87
N HIS A 7 22.90 26.22 25.41
CA HIS A 7 21.56 25.62 25.39
C HIS A 7 20.68 26.36 24.38
N ALA A 8 19.70 25.66 23.81
CA ALA A 8 18.68 26.29 22.97
C ALA A 8 17.30 25.70 23.23
N THR A 9 16.26 26.47 22.92
CA THR A 9 14.88 26.01 22.89
C THR A 9 14.32 26.21 21.48
N VAL A 10 13.71 25.16 20.94
CA VAL A 10 12.99 25.20 19.67
C VAL A 10 11.70 26.00 19.87
N GLU A 11 11.56 27.11 19.16
CA GLU A 11 10.33 27.91 19.19
C GLU A 11 9.20 27.18 18.47
N GLY A 12 7.99 27.26 19.02
CA GLY A 12 6.81 26.62 18.42
C GLY A 12 6.77 25.10 18.58
N TRP A 13 7.56 24.51 19.51
CA TRP A 13 7.60 23.06 19.74
C TRP A 13 6.23 22.43 19.94
N ALA A 14 5.36 23.04 20.74
CA ALA A 14 3.99 22.55 20.97
C ALA A 14 3.15 22.48 19.68
N GLU A 15 3.37 23.38 18.71
CA GLU A 15 2.70 23.30 17.41
C GLU A 15 3.28 22.19 16.53
N LEU A 16 4.58 21.90 16.64
CA LEU A 16 5.22 20.76 15.97
C LEU A 16 4.69 19.43 16.54
N GLU A 17 4.55 19.32 17.87
CA GLU A 17 3.96 18.15 18.52
C GLU A 17 2.51 17.94 18.08
N LYS A 18 1.72 19.01 18.06
CA LYS A 18 0.34 18.97 17.59
C LYS A 18 0.24 18.59 16.11
N ALA A 19 1.15 19.12 15.28
CA ALA A 19 1.23 18.75 13.88
C ALA A 19 1.59 17.26 13.73
N ALA A 20 2.60 16.76 14.45
CA ALA A 20 3.00 15.35 14.46
C ALA A 20 1.85 14.43 14.91
N ALA A 21 1.14 14.78 15.98
CA ALA A 21 -0.01 14.05 16.48
C ALA A 21 -1.21 14.04 15.52
N SER A 22 -1.31 15.02 14.62
CA SER A 22 -2.35 15.05 13.58
C SER A 22 -2.03 14.16 12.37
N LEU A 23 -0.78 13.70 12.24
CA LEU A 23 -0.33 12.83 11.16
C LEU A 23 -0.56 11.36 11.50
N ARG A 24 -0.64 10.51 10.47
CA ARG A 24 -1.01 9.09 10.60
C ARG A 24 0.07 8.21 11.23
N PHE A 25 1.29 8.71 11.35
CA PHE A 25 2.48 7.91 11.69
C PHE A 25 2.91 8.04 13.15
N GLU A 26 2.16 8.80 13.98
CA GLU A 26 2.37 8.90 15.43
C GLU A 26 3.85 9.13 15.80
N ALA A 27 4.49 10.09 15.12
CA ALA A 27 5.85 10.46 15.46
C ALA A 27 5.89 11.00 16.89
N ASP A 28 6.96 10.69 17.61
CA ASP A 28 7.24 11.20 18.96
C ASP A 28 8.39 12.23 18.87
N PRO A 29 8.10 13.52 18.60
CA PRO A 29 9.12 14.56 18.61
C PRO A 29 9.90 14.55 19.93
N GLY A 30 11.22 14.60 19.80
CA GLY A 30 12.11 14.66 20.95
C GLY A 30 12.66 13.32 21.43
N LEU A 31 12.14 12.20 20.93
CA LEU A 31 12.54 10.86 21.37
C LEU A 31 14.05 10.62 21.25
N LEU A 32 14.68 10.98 20.13
CA LEU A 32 16.12 10.81 19.93
C LEU A 32 16.93 11.56 21.01
N GLY A 33 16.56 12.83 21.25
CA GLY A 33 17.20 13.66 22.27
C GLY A 33 17.05 13.09 23.68
N ASP A 34 15.84 12.63 24.03
CA ASP A 34 15.53 12.04 25.33
C ASP A 34 16.33 10.74 25.57
N GLN A 35 16.44 9.87 24.57
CA GLN A 35 17.19 8.62 24.69
C GLN A 35 18.69 8.88 24.86
N LEU A 36 19.27 9.80 24.09
CA LEU A 36 20.68 10.16 24.22
C LEU A 36 20.97 10.82 25.58
N ALA A 37 20.12 11.75 26.03
CA ALA A 37 20.26 12.40 27.32
C ALA A 37 20.10 11.42 28.48
N GLY A 38 19.09 10.54 28.43
CA GLY A 38 18.84 9.53 29.45
C GLY A 38 19.97 8.51 29.58
N ALA A 39 20.63 8.17 28.48
CA ALA A 39 21.81 7.30 28.46
C ALA A 39 23.13 8.04 28.81
N GLY A 40 23.08 9.37 29.00
CA GLY A 40 24.26 10.18 29.29
C GLY A 40 25.25 10.28 28.11
N ILE A 41 24.77 10.09 26.88
CA ILE A 41 25.61 10.15 25.68
C ILE A 41 25.80 11.62 25.28
N PRO A 42 27.04 12.15 25.24
CA PRO A 42 27.30 13.52 24.82
C PRO A 42 26.85 13.71 23.37
N ALA A 43 25.85 14.56 23.15
CA ALA A 43 25.34 14.87 21.82
C ALA A 43 25.29 16.38 21.59
N VAL A 44 25.57 16.83 20.37
CA VAL A 44 25.58 18.26 20.00
C VAL A 44 24.78 18.52 18.73
N ALA A 45 24.03 19.62 18.72
CA ALA A 45 23.34 20.14 17.54
C ALA A 45 24.07 21.36 17.00
N ILE A 46 24.46 21.31 15.72
CA ILE A 46 25.14 22.40 15.02
C ILE A 46 24.20 22.98 13.97
N GLY A 47 23.66 24.16 14.23
CA GLY A 47 22.69 24.84 13.37
C GLY A 47 21.22 24.49 13.64
N PRO A 48 20.29 25.28 13.07
CA PRO A 48 18.87 25.24 13.45
C PRO A 48 18.17 23.92 13.09
N GLY A 49 18.42 23.34 11.91
CA GLY A 49 17.86 22.04 11.52
C GLY A 49 18.31 20.89 12.44
N ALA A 50 19.57 20.91 12.86
CA ALA A 50 20.11 19.93 13.80
C ALA A 50 19.44 20.01 15.18
N ALA A 51 19.12 21.22 15.63
CA ALA A 51 18.44 21.42 16.90
C ALA A 51 16.98 20.96 16.86
N LEU A 52 16.32 20.95 15.70
CA LEU A 52 15.02 20.26 15.54
C LEU A 52 15.15 18.74 15.71
N GLY A 53 16.22 18.15 15.19
CA GLY A 53 16.45 16.71 15.28
C GLY A 53 16.92 16.23 16.65
N LEU A 54 17.62 17.07 17.42
CA LEU A 54 18.20 16.73 18.74
C LEU A 54 17.45 17.34 19.93
N ALA A 55 16.36 18.08 19.69
CA ALA A 55 15.50 18.52 20.78
C ALA A 55 15.02 17.33 21.62
N GLN A 56 14.81 17.57 22.91
CA GLN A 56 14.13 16.67 23.83
C GLN A 56 12.61 16.84 23.72
N SER A 57 11.82 15.98 24.36
CA SER A 57 10.36 16.13 24.41
C SER A 57 9.90 17.47 24.99
N SER A 58 10.75 18.15 25.78
CA SER A 58 10.50 19.51 26.25
C SER A 58 10.71 20.61 25.19
N GLY A 59 11.27 20.27 24.02
CA GLY A 59 11.73 21.23 23.01
C GLY A 59 13.09 21.87 23.32
N GLU A 60 13.74 21.46 24.41
CA GLU A 60 15.07 21.94 24.79
C GLU A 60 16.19 21.14 24.12
N VAL A 61 17.30 21.81 23.83
CA VAL A 61 18.53 21.25 23.26
C VAL A 61 19.66 21.54 24.24
N ALA A 62 20.20 20.47 24.84
CA ALA A 62 21.20 20.59 25.90
C ALA A 62 22.55 21.15 25.42
N ALA A 63 22.97 20.81 24.21
CA ALA A 63 24.18 21.34 23.60
C ALA A 63 23.92 21.80 22.16
N TYR A 64 23.86 23.11 21.99
CA TYR A 64 23.63 23.80 20.74
C TYR A 64 24.85 24.64 20.36
N ARG A 65 25.21 24.64 19.07
CA ARG A 65 26.20 25.54 18.48
C ARG A 65 25.60 26.20 17.24
N PRO A 66 25.54 27.54 17.18
CA PRO A 66 25.17 28.20 15.95
C PRO A 66 26.26 27.96 14.90
N VAL A 67 25.85 27.86 13.63
CA VAL A 67 26.76 27.76 12.49
C VAL A 67 26.37 28.82 11.46
N ASP A 68 27.37 29.55 10.99
CA ASP A 68 27.26 30.41 9.83
C ASP A 68 28.17 29.87 8.72
N TRP A 69 27.56 29.19 7.75
CA TRP A 69 28.29 28.58 6.64
C TRP A 69 29.00 29.59 5.73
N ALA A 70 28.72 30.90 5.84
CA ALA A 70 29.48 31.92 5.12
C ALA A 70 30.89 32.12 5.69
N THR A 71 31.10 31.77 6.97
CA THR A 71 32.36 31.96 7.69
C THR A 71 32.91 30.69 8.34
N ALA A 72 32.16 29.59 8.28
CA ALA A 72 32.58 28.30 8.82
C ALA A 72 33.86 27.79 8.15
N THR A 73 34.78 27.27 8.97
CA THR A 73 36.01 26.61 8.55
C THR A 73 36.04 25.21 9.15
N LEU A 74 36.94 24.36 8.66
CA LEU A 74 37.18 23.04 9.23
C LEU A 74 37.41 23.13 10.76
N ASP A 75 38.32 24.02 11.19
CA ASP A 75 38.66 24.21 12.60
C ASP A 75 37.44 24.66 13.45
N SER A 76 36.57 25.52 12.91
CA SER A 76 35.40 25.99 13.66
C SER A 76 34.31 24.93 13.79
N VAL A 77 34.14 24.10 12.75
CA VAL A 77 33.25 22.92 12.80
C VAL A 77 33.79 21.88 13.79
N HIS A 78 35.09 21.60 13.76
CA HIS A 78 35.75 20.73 14.74
C HIS A 78 35.60 21.19 16.17
N ALA A 79 35.85 22.48 16.43
CA ALA A 79 35.66 23.06 17.74
C ALA A 79 34.20 22.97 18.22
N ALA A 80 33.24 23.02 17.29
CA ALA A 80 31.82 22.86 17.59
C ALA A 80 31.41 21.41 17.92
N LEU A 81 32.08 20.41 17.35
CA LEU A 81 31.88 19.00 17.70
C LEU A 81 32.31 18.72 19.15
N GLY A 82 33.47 19.24 19.56
CA GLY A 82 34.01 19.03 20.91
C GLY A 82 34.15 17.53 21.26
N ASP A 83 33.75 17.15 22.47
CA ASP A 83 33.80 15.76 22.94
C ASP A 83 32.50 14.96 22.63
N ALA A 84 31.67 15.46 21.71
CA ALA A 84 30.40 14.82 21.38
C ALA A 84 30.61 13.42 20.75
N LYS A 85 29.80 12.45 21.18
CA LYS A 85 29.72 11.12 20.58
C LYS A 85 28.70 11.05 19.45
N VAL A 86 27.70 11.95 19.48
CA VAL A 86 26.70 12.09 18.42
C VAL A 86 26.59 13.56 18.05
N ALA A 87 26.73 13.89 16.77
CA ALA A 87 26.54 15.25 16.27
C ALA A 87 25.47 15.26 15.18
N LEU A 88 24.47 16.13 15.33
CA LEU A 88 23.57 16.50 14.24
C LEU A 88 24.05 17.83 13.68
N ILE A 89 24.17 17.92 12.36
CA ILE A 89 24.69 19.10 11.67
C ILE A 89 23.72 19.52 10.58
N ASP A 90 23.27 20.76 10.65
CA ASP A 90 22.43 21.36 9.62
C ASP A 90 23.30 21.83 8.43
N ALA A 91 23.42 21.00 7.41
CA ALA A 91 24.10 21.34 6.16
C ALA A 91 23.31 22.34 5.28
N GLY A 92 22.08 22.65 5.66
CA GLY A 92 21.16 23.54 4.95
C GLY A 92 20.11 22.81 4.12
N ALA A 93 19.23 23.60 3.50
CA ALA A 93 18.12 23.13 2.70
C ALA A 93 18.28 23.53 1.22
N VAL A 94 17.73 22.70 0.33
CA VAL A 94 17.56 23.00 -1.09
C VAL A 94 16.08 23.30 -1.32
N ARG A 95 15.79 24.42 -1.98
CA ARG A 95 14.44 24.83 -2.36
C ARG A 95 14.32 24.95 -3.87
N ASP A 96 13.29 24.33 -4.45
CA ASP A 96 12.99 24.40 -5.88
C ASP A 96 12.09 25.61 -6.17
N PRO A 97 12.59 26.66 -6.86
CA PRO A 97 11.79 27.84 -7.22
C PRO A 97 10.51 27.51 -8.02
N GLY A 98 10.50 26.39 -8.74
CA GLY A 98 9.37 25.97 -9.56
C GLY A 98 8.23 25.29 -8.80
N ASP A 99 8.45 24.93 -7.53
CA ASP A 99 7.54 24.09 -6.74
C ASP A 99 7.35 24.61 -5.30
N LEU A 100 7.55 25.91 -5.08
CA LEU A 100 7.39 26.52 -3.76
C LEU A 100 5.93 26.63 -3.32
N ALA A 101 5.72 26.54 -2.00
CA ALA A 101 4.44 26.84 -1.41
C ALA A 101 4.09 28.34 -1.55
N ALA A 102 2.80 28.66 -1.56
CA ALA A 102 2.36 30.05 -1.58
C ALA A 102 2.85 30.81 -0.34
N GLY A 103 3.57 31.91 -0.56
CA GLY A 103 4.10 32.76 0.51
C GLY A 103 5.55 32.45 0.93
N GLU A 104 6.16 31.40 0.38
CA GLU A 104 7.58 31.13 0.60
C GLU A 104 8.48 32.04 -0.26
N ALA A 105 9.60 32.45 0.32
CA ALA A 105 10.60 33.23 -0.39
C ALA A 105 11.32 32.36 -1.41
N SER A 106 11.34 32.80 -2.67
CA SER A 106 12.11 32.13 -3.72
C SER A 106 13.60 32.36 -3.50
N PRO A 107 14.43 31.29 -3.54
CA PRO A 107 15.87 31.44 -3.41
C PRO A 107 16.44 32.21 -4.61
N GLY A 108 17.44 33.07 -4.35
CA GLY A 108 18.10 33.86 -5.39
C GLY A 108 19.09 33.07 -6.27
N THR A 109 19.25 31.77 -6.01
CA THR A 109 20.24 30.89 -6.64
C THR A 109 19.58 29.68 -7.28
N SER A 110 20.22 29.09 -8.29
CA SER A 110 19.70 27.88 -8.93
C SER A 110 19.73 26.68 -7.97
N VAL A 111 18.88 25.68 -8.20
CA VAL A 111 18.90 24.41 -7.43
C VAL A 111 20.30 23.77 -7.47
N ALA A 112 20.98 23.83 -8.61
CA ALA A 112 22.34 23.31 -8.74
C ALA A 112 23.37 24.07 -7.89
N ASP A 113 23.25 25.39 -7.76
CA ASP A 113 24.09 26.19 -6.87
C ASP A 113 23.82 25.87 -5.40
N GLN A 114 22.55 25.68 -5.03
CA GLN A 114 22.16 25.30 -3.68
C GLN A 114 22.70 23.92 -3.29
N VAL A 115 22.58 22.93 -4.19
CA VAL A 115 23.15 21.59 -3.98
C VAL A 115 24.67 21.64 -3.85
N ARG A 116 25.36 22.39 -4.71
CA ARG A 116 26.81 22.60 -4.58
C ARG A 116 27.20 23.22 -3.24
N ALA A 117 26.45 24.23 -2.78
CA ALA A 117 26.71 24.83 -1.47
C ALA A 117 26.49 23.85 -0.31
N VAL A 118 25.50 22.96 -0.39
CA VAL A 118 25.31 21.89 0.61
C VAL A 118 26.45 20.87 0.55
N ASP A 119 26.88 20.48 -0.65
CA ASP A 119 28.00 19.56 -0.87
C ASP A 119 29.32 20.10 -0.31
N ASP A 120 29.64 21.38 -0.54
CA ASP A 120 30.82 22.04 0.02
C ASP A 120 30.83 22.04 1.56
N ARG A 121 29.65 22.19 2.19
CA ARG A 121 29.48 22.13 3.65
C ARG A 121 29.68 20.71 4.17
N ILE A 122 29.12 19.72 3.48
CA ILE A 122 29.34 18.29 3.79
C ILE A 122 30.82 17.95 3.65
N ALA A 123 31.49 18.42 2.60
CA ALA A 123 32.93 18.21 2.41
C ALA A 123 33.76 18.83 3.53
N THR A 124 33.37 20.01 4.02
CA THR A 124 34.02 20.67 5.17
C THR A 124 33.88 19.83 6.44
N VAL A 125 32.70 19.26 6.71
CA VAL A 125 32.48 18.35 7.84
C VAL A 125 33.30 17.06 7.66
N ALA A 126 33.22 16.44 6.49
CA ALA A 126 33.84 15.15 6.19
C ALA A 126 35.38 15.21 6.25
N ALA A 127 35.98 16.32 5.82
CA ALA A 127 37.42 16.55 5.93
C ALA A 127 37.93 16.56 7.38
N GLY A 128 37.01 16.66 8.33
CA GLY A 128 37.30 16.67 9.75
C GLY A 128 37.11 15.35 10.48
N LEU A 129 36.58 14.33 9.83
CA LEU A 129 36.28 13.07 10.48
C LEU A 129 37.49 12.13 10.42
N ASP A 130 37.68 11.36 11.49
CA ASP A 130 38.67 10.29 11.53
C ASP A 130 38.11 9.02 10.86
N ASP A 131 38.99 8.07 10.49
CA ASP A 131 38.59 6.79 9.87
C ASP A 131 37.66 5.92 10.76
N GLN A 132 37.56 6.23 12.05
CA GLN A 132 36.67 5.54 13.00
C GLN A 132 35.29 6.18 13.12
N ASP A 133 35.11 7.39 12.58
CA ASP A 133 33.85 8.10 12.63
C ASP A 133 32.88 7.58 11.56
N THR A 134 31.58 7.68 11.86
CA THR A 134 30.53 7.38 10.89
C THR A 134 29.82 8.66 10.48
N LEU A 135 29.85 8.99 9.20
CA LEU A 135 29.11 10.10 8.61
C LEU A 135 27.86 9.58 7.93
N ILE A 136 26.70 10.08 8.35
CA ILE A 136 25.40 9.84 7.72
C ILE A 136 24.92 11.17 7.14
N VAL A 137 24.78 11.23 5.82
CA VAL A 137 24.16 12.34 5.10
C VAL A 137 22.76 11.91 4.69
N ALA A 138 21.73 12.61 5.16
CA ALA A 138 20.34 12.28 4.87
C ALA A 138 19.52 13.52 4.52
N GLY A 139 18.76 13.45 3.42
CA GLY A 139 17.73 14.45 3.14
C GLY A 139 16.46 14.18 3.95
N LEU A 140 16.03 15.14 4.78
CA LEU A 140 14.90 14.97 5.71
C LEU A 140 13.65 15.77 5.33
N SER A 141 13.74 16.66 4.33
CA SER A 141 12.64 17.54 3.93
C SER A 141 12.51 17.65 2.43
N ASP A 142 11.29 17.97 1.98
CA ASP A 142 11.06 18.24 0.57
C ASP A 142 11.63 19.57 0.09
N ALA A 143 12.05 19.63 -1.19
CA ALA A 143 12.56 20.87 -1.80
C ALA A 143 11.43 21.84 -2.20
N GLY A 144 10.20 21.36 -2.24
CA GLY A 144 9.01 22.11 -2.62
C GLY A 144 7.75 21.44 -2.05
N MET A 145 6.62 21.63 -2.72
CA MET A 145 5.34 20.99 -2.40
C MET A 145 5.27 19.52 -2.84
N GLY A 146 6.05 19.15 -3.85
CA GLY A 146 6.13 17.82 -4.41
C GLY A 146 6.97 16.90 -3.52
N SER A 147 6.35 15.81 -3.07
CA SER A 147 7.05 14.77 -2.33
C SER A 147 7.98 13.96 -3.24
N ARG A 148 9.24 13.79 -2.82
CA ARG A 148 10.29 13.03 -3.52
C ARG A 148 11.01 12.09 -2.57
N LEU A 149 11.60 11.03 -3.11
CA LEU A 149 12.57 10.25 -2.36
C LEU A 149 13.83 11.08 -2.10
N ARG A 150 14.46 10.86 -0.95
CA ARG A 150 15.61 11.64 -0.49
C ARG A 150 16.85 10.77 -0.44
N PRO A 151 18.02 11.29 -0.85
CA PRO A 151 19.26 10.51 -0.81
C PRO A 151 19.70 10.32 0.64
N VAL A 152 20.23 9.12 0.91
CA VAL A 152 20.97 8.81 2.14
C VAL A 152 22.30 8.20 1.72
N VAL A 153 23.39 8.75 2.27
CA VAL A 153 24.76 8.28 2.05
C VAL A 153 25.40 8.05 3.41
N VAL A 154 26.07 6.92 3.57
CA VAL A 154 26.76 6.57 4.81
C VAL A 154 28.20 6.18 4.50
N THR A 155 29.14 6.64 5.30
CA THR A 155 30.53 6.17 5.32
C THR A 155 30.97 5.99 6.77
N GLY A 156 31.74 4.94 7.04
CA GLY A 156 32.25 4.64 8.38
C GLY A 156 32.71 3.18 8.51
N PRO A 157 33.31 2.80 9.64
CA PRO A 157 33.93 1.47 9.82
C PRO A 157 32.94 0.30 9.71
N ALA A 158 31.66 0.53 10.01
CA ALA A 158 30.60 -0.48 9.90
C ALA A 158 29.98 -0.59 8.48
N TYR A 159 30.31 0.34 7.57
CA TYR A 159 29.66 0.47 6.26
C TYR A 159 30.69 0.29 5.14
N GLY A 160 30.61 -0.83 4.44
CA GLY A 160 31.47 -1.12 3.29
C GLY A 160 31.02 -0.46 1.98
N PRO A 161 31.79 -0.61 0.89
CA PRO A 161 31.33 -0.20 -0.43
C PRO A 161 30.11 -1.03 -0.83
N GLY A 162 29.02 -0.36 -1.22
CA GLY A 162 27.79 -1.05 -1.55
C GLY A 162 26.54 -0.18 -1.54
N GLN A 163 25.41 -0.82 -1.26
CA GLN A 163 24.08 -0.22 -1.17
C GLN A 163 23.57 -0.32 0.27
N LEU A 164 22.86 0.70 0.72
CA LEU A 164 22.14 0.63 1.97
C LEU A 164 20.90 -0.25 1.80
N SER A 165 20.63 -1.07 2.81
CA SER A 165 19.46 -1.92 2.90
C SER A 165 18.79 -1.71 4.25
N SER A 166 17.46 -1.77 4.23
CA SER A 166 16.65 -1.66 5.44
C SER A 166 15.69 -2.87 5.53
N PRO A 167 15.73 -3.62 6.64
CA PRO A 167 14.74 -4.65 6.93
C PRO A 167 13.29 -4.09 6.98
N SER A 168 13.12 -2.80 7.27
CA SER A 168 11.81 -2.14 7.39
C SER A 168 11.06 -2.07 6.06
N THR A 169 11.78 -1.83 4.96
CA THR A 169 11.19 -1.72 3.63
C THR A 169 11.24 -3.04 2.87
N ARG A 170 12.27 -3.88 3.10
CA ARG A 170 12.61 -5.08 2.30
C ARG A 170 12.70 -4.80 0.80
N ILE A 171 12.86 -3.54 0.42
CA ILE A 171 13.10 -3.10 -0.94
C ILE A 171 14.58 -2.69 -0.98
N PRO A 172 15.38 -3.26 -1.89
CA PRO A 172 16.75 -2.81 -2.08
C PRO A 172 16.79 -1.30 -2.31
N ASP A 173 17.76 -0.62 -1.70
CA ASP A 173 17.99 0.83 -1.88
C ASP A 173 16.89 1.77 -1.34
N LEU A 174 15.93 1.26 -0.56
CA LEU A 174 14.88 2.07 0.06
C LEU A 174 14.88 1.89 1.57
N MET A 175 14.71 2.98 2.30
CA MET A 175 14.63 3.00 3.76
C MET A 175 13.58 4.01 4.23
N GLN A 176 13.22 3.92 5.50
CA GLN A 176 12.34 4.88 6.17
C GLN A 176 13.17 5.89 6.99
N SER A 177 12.61 7.06 7.27
CA SER A 177 13.27 8.03 8.17
C SER A 177 13.45 7.50 9.59
N SER A 178 12.55 6.62 10.06
CA SER A 178 12.67 5.93 11.35
C SER A 178 13.91 5.04 11.45
N ASP A 179 14.38 4.48 10.33
CA ASP A 179 15.60 3.67 10.27
C ASP A 179 16.84 4.49 10.65
N LEU A 180 16.86 5.80 10.35
CA LEU A 180 17.94 6.71 10.76
C LEU A 180 18.01 6.84 12.28
N THR A 181 16.85 6.98 12.93
CA THR A 181 16.79 7.12 14.40
C THR A 181 17.29 5.85 15.09
N VAL A 182 16.81 4.68 14.63
CA VAL A 182 17.27 3.39 15.15
C VAL A 182 18.77 3.20 14.92
N THR A 183 19.26 3.56 13.74
CA THR A 183 20.69 3.44 13.40
C THR A 183 21.55 4.34 14.27
N LEU A 184 21.17 5.61 14.46
CA LEU A 184 21.90 6.54 15.32
C LEU A 184 21.97 6.06 16.77
N LEU A 185 20.85 5.61 17.34
CA LEU A 185 20.81 5.09 18.71
C LEU A 185 21.67 3.83 18.88
N ARG A 186 21.61 2.89 17.92
CA ARG A 186 22.41 1.66 17.96
C ARG A 186 23.90 1.93 17.80
N LEU A 187 24.29 2.86 16.91
CA LEU A 187 25.69 3.30 16.78
C LEU A 187 26.19 4.01 18.06
N ALA A 188 25.30 4.71 18.77
CA ALA A 188 25.59 5.30 20.07
C ALA A 188 25.65 4.26 21.21
N GLY A 189 25.31 2.99 20.95
CA GLY A 189 25.32 1.91 21.95
C GLY A 189 24.04 1.80 22.79
N ILE A 190 22.95 2.47 22.37
CA ILE A 190 21.63 2.36 23.01
C ILE A 190 20.87 1.19 22.38
N ASP A 191 20.28 0.33 23.21
CA ASP A 191 19.37 -0.71 22.74
C ASP A 191 18.00 -0.11 22.40
N THR A 192 17.52 -0.40 21.19
CA THR A 192 16.28 0.14 20.64
C THR A 192 15.13 -0.87 20.65
N THR A 193 15.35 -2.08 21.16
CA THR A 193 14.41 -3.21 21.09
C THR A 193 13.04 -2.89 21.69
N ASP A 194 13.03 -2.15 22.81
CA ASP A 194 11.81 -1.84 23.56
C ASP A 194 11.18 -0.48 23.19
N LEU A 195 11.81 0.28 22.28
CA LEU A 195 11.38 1.64 21.95
C LEU A 195 10.25 1.71 20.92
N GLY A 196 9.93 0.60 20.24
CA GLY A 196 8.78 0.53 19.33
C GLY A 196 8.84 1.46 18.12
N LEU A 197 10.03 1.94 17.72
CA LEU A 197 10.26 3.02 16.75
C LEU A 197 9.84 2.73 15.30
N GLY A 198 9.43 1.49 15.00
CA GLY A 198 8.98 1.09 13.64
C GLY A 198 10.06 1.11 12.56
N GLY A 199 11.32 1.40 12.91
CA GLY A 199 12.49 1.33 12.03
C GLY A 199 13.43 0.17 12.37
N ALA A 200 14.47 0.01 11.57
CA ALA A 200 15.50 -1.01 11.71
C ALA A 200 16.91 -0.42 11.52
N LEU A 201 17.91 -1.12 12.04
CA LEU A 201 19.31 -0.78 11.80
C LEU A 201 19.61 -0.92 10.29
N LEU A 202 20.21 0.11 9.72
CA LEU A 202 20.68 0.08 8.34
C LEU A 202 21.86 -0.87 8.19
N ASP A 203 21.81 -1.69 7.14
CA ASP A 203 22.87 -2.64 6.79
C ASP A 203 23.38 -2.35 5.36
N THR A 204 24.58 -2.84 5.06
CA THR A 204 25.21 -2.67 3.74
C THR A 204 25.17 -3.98 2.95
N GLU A 205 24.51 -3.96 1.79
CA GLU A 205 24.72 -5.01 0.80
C GLU A 205 25.98 -4.72 -0.01
N HIS A 206 26.98 -5.60 0.10
CA HIS A 206 28.18 -5.49 -0.72
C HIS A 206 27.85 -5.61 -2.20
N ARG A 207 28.23 -4.59 -2.97
CA ARG A 207 28.00 -4.49 -4.42
C ARG A 207 29.24 -3.93 -5.08
N PRO A 208 29.46 -4.20 -6.39
CA PRO A 208 30.49 -3.52 -7.15
C PRO A 208 30.35 -2.01 -7.01
N ASN A 209 31.48 -1.33 -6.85
CA ASN A 209 31.55 0.12 -6.67
C ASN A 209 32.43 0.79 -7.73
N ASP A 210 32.54 0.15 -8.91
CA ASP A 210 33.11 0.77 -10.09
C ASP A 210 32.18 1.85 -10.65
N ALA A 211 32.72 2.75 -11.48
CA ALA A 211 31.96 3.87 -12.04
C ALA A 211 30.69 3.43 -12.79
N ALA A 212 30.73 2.28 -13.49
CA ALA A 212 29.56 1.78 -14.21
C ALA A 212 28.49 1.21 -13.25
N ALA A 213 28.90 0.62 -12.13
CA ALA A 213 27.99 0.15 -11.09
C ALA A 213 27.32 1.30 -10.35
N VAL A 214 28.07 2.37 -10.04
CA VAL A 214 27.54 3.60 -9.45
C VAL A 214 26.52 4.24 -10.39
N GLU A 215 26.82 4.36 -11.68
CA GLU A 215 25.89 4.91 -12.67
C GLU A 215 24.60 4.09 -12.77
N ARG A 216 24.70 2.75 -12.82
CA ARG A 216 23.51 1.87 -12.82
C ARG A 216 22.65 2.05 -11.57
N ARG A 217 23.27 2.22 -10.40
CA ARG A 217 22.59 2.47 -9.14
C ARG A 217 21.90 3.83 -9.13
N HIS A 218 22.59 4.87 -9.59
CA HIS A 218 22.04 6.21 -9.72
C HIS A 218 20.79 6.22 -10.62
N LEU A 219 20.87 5.56 -11.78
CA LEU A 219 19.73 5.41 -12.69
C LEU A 219 18.57 4.66 -12.04
N ALA A 220 18.85 3.55 -11.33
CA ALA A 220 17.81 2.78 -10.64
C ALA A 220 17.10 3.58 -9.54
N LEU A 221 17.86 4.31 -8.71
CA LEU A 221 17.30 5.19 -7.69
C LEU A 221 16.44 6.31 -8.29
N THR A 222 16.94 6.92 -9.37
CA THR A 222 16.23 7.98 -10.10
C THR A 222 14.94 7.46 -10.75
N ASP A 223 14.93 6.22 -11.25
CA ASP A 223 13.71 5.58 -11.75
C ASP A 223 12.66 5.39 -10.65
N VAL A 224 13.06 4.92 -9.47
CA VAL A 224 12.13 4.72 -8.34
C VAL A 224 11.56 6.06 -7.88
N ASP A 225 12.38 7.11 -7.79
CA ASP A 225 11.93 8.46 -7.45
C ASP A 225 10.96 9.01 -8.51
N ASN A 226 11.35 8.99 -9.79
CA ASN A 226 10.52 9.51 -10.87
C ASN A 226 9.20 8.76 -10.99
N ALA A 227 9.21 7.42 -10.93
CA ALA A 227 7.97 6.63 -10.96
C ALA A 227 7.06 6.98 -9.78
N SER A 228 7.62 7.15 -8.58
CA SER A 228 6.86 7.51 -7.38
C SER A 228 6.30 8.93 -7.45
N HIS A 229 7.09 9.88 -7.93
CA HIS A 229 6.69 11.28 -8.04
C HIS A 229 5.59 11.48 -9.09
N GLU A 230 5.75 10.88 -10.28
CA GLU A 230 4.80 11.04 -11.38
C GLU A 230 3.46 10.35 -11.10
N ILE A 231 3.47 9.23 -10.35
CA ILE A 231 2.24 8.49 -10.06
C ILE A 231 1.41 9.12 -8.94
N HIS A 232 2.07 9.69 -7.93
CA HIS A 232 1.42 10.16 -6.70
C HIS A 232 0.24 11.14 -6.95
N PRO A 233 0.39 12.21 -7.75
CA PRO A 233 -0.71 13.14 -8.02
C PRO A 233 -1.81 12.53 -8.90
N LEU A 234 -1.51 11.46 -9.64
CA LEU A 234 -2.47 10.79 -10.53
C LEU A 234 -3.39 9.84 -9.80
N VAL A 235 -3.00 9.31 -8.64
CA VAL A 235 -3.78 8.29 -7.93
C VAL A 235 -5.17 8.80 -7.53
N PRO A 236 -5.35 9.98 -6.92
CA PRO A 236 -6.68 10.50 -6.65
C PRO A 236 -7.51 10.63 -7.92
N ILE A 237 -6.95 11.24 -8.97
CA ILE A 237 -7.61 11.45 -10.27
C ILE A 237 -8.06 10.11 -10.87
N PHE A 238 -7.20 9.10 -10.82
CA PHE A 238 -7.48 7.76 -11.29
C PHE A 238 -8.66 7.13 -10.55
N PHE A 239 -8.67 7.17 -9.20
CA PHE A 239 -9.80 6.62 -8.44
C PHE A 239 -11.11 7.37 -8.69
N TYR A 240 -11.08 8.70 -8.78
CA TYR A 240 -12.25 9.49 -9.18
C TYR A 240 -12.75 9.09 -10.57
N GLY A 241 -11.85 9.03 -11.56
CA GLY A 241 -12.16 8.63 -12.92
C GLY A 241 -12.70 7.20 -13.02
N LEU A 242 -12.11 6.26 -12.27
CA LEU A 242 -12.53 4.87 -12.20
C LEU A 242 -13.95 4.76 -11.64
N ILE A 243 -14.25 5.43 -10.51
CA ILE A 243 -15.58 5.42 -9.90
C ILE A 243 -16.61 6.04 -10.85
N LEU A 244 -16.32 7.20 -11.45
CA LEU A 244 -17.24 7.85 -12.39
C LEU A 244 -17.48 7.00 -13.64
N THR A 245 -16.43 6.40 -14.20
CA THR A 245 -16.54 5.47 -15.34
C THR A 245 -17.39 4.27 -14.96
N GLN A 246 -17.20 3.73 -13.75
CA GLN A 246 -17.95 2.59 -13.27
C GLN A 246 -19.45 2.91 -13.11
N LEU A 247 -19.78 4.09 -12.55
CA LEU A 247 -21.15 4.60 -12.47
C LEU A 247 -21.76 4.80 -13.86
N ALA A 248 -20.99 5.32 -14.82
CA ALA A 248 -21.43 5.47 -16.21
C ALA A 248 -21.71 4.11 -16.87
N ILE A 249 -20.87 3.09 -16.65
CA ILE A 249 -21.10 1.72 -17.13
C ILE A 249 -22.38 1.14 -16.53
N TYR A 250 -22.62 1.34 -15.23
CA TYR A 250 -23.84 0.87 -14.56
C TYR A 250 -25.09 1.56 -15.09
N LEU A 251 -25.03 2.89 -15.25
CA LEU A 251 -26.14 3.65 -15.83
C LEU A 251 -26.41 3.23 -17.27
N PHE A 252 -25.36 3.00 -18.06
CA PHE A 252 -25.48 2.52 -19.43
C PHE A 252 -26.10 1.11 -19.48
N THR A 253 -25.60 0.18 -18.66
CA THR A 253 -26.14 -1.19 -18.53
C THR A 253 -27.61 -1.18 -18.15
N TRP A 254 -27.95 -0.39 -17.12
CA TRP A 254 -29.32 -0.20 -16.66
C TRP A 254 -30.23 0.32 -17.78
N ARG A 255 -29.76 1.33 -18.54
CA ARG A 255 -30.51 1.90 -19.66
C ARG A 255 -30.71 0.92 -20.80
N VAL A 256 -29.70 0.10 -21.11
CA VAL A 256 -29.79 -0.97 -22.12
C VAL A 256 -30.80 -2.04 -21.69
N TRP A 257 -30.80 -2.42 -20.41
CA TRP A 257 -31.73 -3.43 -19.89
C TRP A 257 -33.17 -2.92 -19.73
N ARG A 258 -33.36 -1.61 -19.54
CA ARG A 258 -34.68 -0.94 -19.46
C ARG A 258 -35.27 -0.52 -20.80
N ARG A 259 -34.53 -0.68 -21.91
CA ARG A 259 -34.93 -0.11 -23.20
C ARG A 259 -36.11 -0.88 -23.79
N GLU A 260 -37.30 -0.28 -23.70
CA GLU A 260 -38.53 -0.76 -24.35
C GLU A 260 -38.60 -0.21 -25.79
N GLY A 261 -39.10 -1.01 -26.75
CA GLY A 261 -39.30 -0.59 -28.14
C GLY A 261 -38.08 -0.64 -29.09
N ALA A 262 -36.92 -1.14 -28.66
CA ALA A 262 -35.77 -1.35 -29.55
C ALA A 262 -35.94 -2.61 -30.41
N THR A 263 -35.42 -2.60 -31.65
CA THR A 263 -35.40 -3.81 -32.48
C THR A 263 -34.48 -4.87 -31.87
N LEU A 264 -34.72 -6.16 -32.15
CA LEU A 264 -33.90 -7.26 -31.65
C LEU A 264 -32.41 -7.04 -31.95
N ALA A 265 -32.08 -6.64 -33.19
CA ALA A 265 -30.71 -6.36 -33.61
C ALA A 265 -30.05 -5.22 -32.82
N GLN A 266 -30.78 -4.13 -32.53
CA GLN A 266 -30.27 -3.03 -31.71
C GLN A 266 -30.02 -3.46 -30.27
N ARG A 267 -30.94 -4.25 -29.70
CA ARG A 267 -30.82 -4.79 -28.34
C ARG A 267 -29.63 -5.74 -28.22
N THR A 268 -29.46 -6.68 -29.15
CA THR A 268 -28.33 -7.62 -29.17
C THR A 268 -26.99 -6.88 -29.30
N ARG A 269 -26.89 -5.86 -30.16
CA ARG A 269 -25.68 -5.02 -30.28
C ARG A 269 -25.36 -4.31 -28.97
N ALA A 270 -26.36 -3.71 -28.33
CA ALA A 270 -26.17 -3.00 -27.07
C ALA A 270 -25.71 -3.94 -25.94
N ILE A 271 -26.33 -5.12 -25.81
CA ILE A 271 -25.93 -6.13 -24.82
C ILE A 271 -24.51 -6.65 -25.09
N ARG A 272 -24.15 -6.86 -26.36
CA ARG A 272 -22.77 -7.23 -26.74
C ARG A 272 -21.76 -6.17 -26.33
N LEU A 273 -22.08 -4.90 -26.53
CA LEU A 273 -21.22 -3.80 -26.07
C LEU A 273 -21.07 -3.81 -24.55
N VAL A 274 -22.17 -4.00 -23.80
CA VAL A 274 -22.11 -4.12 -22.33
C VAL A 274 -21.24 -5.31 -21.90
N HIS A 275 -21.35 -6.46 -22.57
CA HIS A 275 -20.49 -7.62 -22.32
C HIS A 275 -19.00 -7.28 -22.53
N ILE A 276 -18.66 -6.63 -23.65
CA ILE A 276 -17.29 -6.23 -23.97
C ILE A 276 -16.75 -5.25 -22.93
N VAL A 277 -17.51 -4.20 -22.64
CA VAL A 277 -17.14 -3.17 -21.65
C VAL A 277 -16.97 -3.76 -20.25
N GLY A 278 -17.82 -4.72 -19.85
CA GLY A 278 -17.69 -5.40 -18.56
C GLY A 278 -16.37 -6.16 -18.41
N VAL A 279 -15.94 -6.88 -19.45
CA VAL A 279 -14.65 -7.60 -19.43
C VAL A 279 -13.46 -6.64 -19.48
N LEU A 280 -13.53 -5.57 -20.30
CA LEU A 280 -12.49 -4.55 -20.35
C LEU A 280 -12.33 -3.86 -19.00
N ALA A 281 -13.43 -3.43 -18.38
CA ALA A 281 -13.42 -2.77 -17.06
C ALA A 281 -12.86 -3.69 -15.97
N ALA A 282 -13.26 -4.97 -15.93
CA ALA A 282 -12.72 -5.94 -14.98
C ALA A 282 -11.22 -6.21 -15.15
N SER A 283 -10.66 -5.94 -16.34
CA SER A 283 -9.24 -6.13 -16.64
C SER A 283 -8.37 -4.97 -16.20
N VAL A 284 -8.96 -3.80 -15.93
CA VAL A 284 -8.22 -2.57 -15.54
C VAL A 284 -7.36 -2.80 -14.30
N PRO A 285 -7.86 -3.39 -13.19
CA PRO A 285 -7.04 -3.56 -11.99
C PRO A 285 -5.74 -4.32 -12.25
N ALA A 286 -5.79 -5.51 -12.87
CA ALA A 286 -4.58 -6.26 -13.24
C ALA A 286 -3.66 -5.48 -14.20
N ALA A 287 -4.25 -4.77 -15.17
CA ALA A 287 -3.48 -3.98 -16.13
C ALA A 287 -2.72 -2.81 -15.47
N THR A 288 -3.24 -2.22 -14.38
CA THR A 288 -2.50 -1.18 -13.64
C THR A 288 -1.21 -1.67 -12.99
N PHE A 289 -1.16 -2.93 -12.56
CA PHE A 289 0.08 -3.55 -12.06
C PHE A 289 1.01 -3.93 -13.22
N LEU A 290 0.46 -4.55 -14.27
CA LEU A 290 1.25 -4.93 -15.44
C LEU A 290 1.84 -3.73 -16.19
N ALA A 291 1.22 -2.56 -16.12
CA ALA A 291 1.75 -1.33 -16.71
C ALA A 291 3.17 -0.99 -16.21
N ASN A 292 3.51 -1.39 -14.97
CA ASN A 292 4.84 -1.20 -14.39
C ASN A 292 5.92 -2.14 -14.96
N LEU A 293 5.56 -3.07 -15.86
CA LEU A 293 6.54 -3.76 -16.71
C LEU A 293 7.15 -2.83 -17.77
N LEU A 294 6.50 -1.72 -18.08
CA LEU A 294 6.97 -0.73 -19.04
C LEU A 294 7.51 0.49 -18.28
N PRO A 295 8.66 1.05 -18.67
CA PRO A 295 9.25 2.22 -18.02
C PRO A 295 8.53 3.51 -18.44
N TRP A 296 7.22 3.60 -18.16
CA TRP A 296 6.35 4.70 -18.59
C TRP A 296 6.78 6.05 -18.00
N TRP A 297 7.49 6.04 -16.87
CA TRP A 297 8.05 7.24 -16.22
C TRP A 297 9.28 7.81 -16.93
N ARG A 298 9.93 7.05 -17.83
CA ARG A 298 11.13 7.52 -18.56
C ARG A 298 10.82 8.34 -19.80
N VAL A 299 9.55 8.49 -20.17
CA VAL A 299 9.15 9.26 -21.36
C VAL A 299 8.81 10.70 -21.01
N SER A 300 8.89 11.61 -21.98
CA SER A 300 8.59 13.04 -21.78
C SER A 300 7.13 13.32 -21.38
N HIS A 301 6.22 12.37 -21.61
CA HIS A 301 4.82 12.49 -21.24
C HIS A 301 4.36 11.23 -20.47
N PRO A 302 4.63 11.15 -19.15
CA PRO A 302 4.34 9.96 -18.35
C PRO A 302 2.85 9.58 -18.31
N LEU A 303 1.95 10.56 -18.22
CA LEU A 303 0.51 10.32 -18.12
C LEU A 303 -0.07 9.61 -19.37
N PRO A 304 0.13 10.10 -20.61
CA PRO A 304 -0.27 9.34 -21.80
C PRO A 304 0.39 7.96 -21.89
N ALA A 305 1.64 7.83 -21.43
CA ALA A 305 2.35 6.55 -21.48
C ALA A 305 1.76 5.52 -20.52
N ILE A 306 1.45 5.88 -19.27
CA ILE A 306 0.81 4.96 -18.33
C ILE A 306 -0.62 4.60 -18.77
N VAL A 307 -1.37 5.56 -19.31
CA VAL A 307 -2.71 5.28 -19.88
C VAL A 307 -2.61 4.31 -21.06
N GLY A 308 -1.64 4.53 -21.95
CA GLY A 308 -1.36 3.62 -23.07
C GLY A 308 -0.93 2.23 -22.61
N ALA A 309 -0.07 2.14 -21.59
CA ALA A 309 0.37 0.87 -21.00
C ALA A 309 -0.80 0.11 -20.38
N VAL A 310 -1.66 0.77 -19.59
CA VAL A 310 -2.88 0.17 -19.03
C VAL A 310 -3.81 -0.29 -20.15
N ALA A 311 -4.05 0.55 -21.17
CA ALA A 311 -4.90 0.19 -22.30
C ALA A 311 -4.37 -1.03 -23.08
N LEU A 312 -3.06 -1.13 -23.27
CA LEU A 312 -2.40 -2.28 -23.88
C LEU A 312 -2.69 -3.55 -23.08
N PHE A 313 -2.41 -3.57 -21.78
CA PHE A 313 -2.64 -4.76 -20.96
C PHE A 313 -4.13 -5.10 -20.79
N VAL A 314 -5.02 -4.11 -20.73
CA VAL A 314 -6.48 -4.33 -20.80
C VAL A 314 -6.84 -5.04 -22.10
N ALA A 315 -6.32 -4.59 -23.24
CA ALA A 315 -6.60 -5.20 -24.54
C ALA A 315 -6.04 -6.63 -24.64
N LEU A 316 -4.86 -6.90 -24.07
CA LEU A 316 -4.28 -8.24 -24.02
C LEU A 316 -5.10 -9.20 -23.16
N ILE A 317 -5.48 -8.80 -21.95
CA ILE A 317 -6.27 -9.63 -21.02
C ILE A 317 -7.67 -9.88 -21.61
N ALA A 318 -8.36 -8.82 -22.06
CA ALA A 318 -9.69 -8.95 -22.65
C ALA A 318 -9.64 -9.73 -23.97
N GLY A 319 -8.61 -9.52 -24.80
CA GLY A 319 -8.38 -10.28 -26.02
C GLY A 319 -8.28 -11.78 -25.73
N LEU A 320 -7.46 -12.17 -24.76
CA LEU A 320 -7.37 -13.57 -24.33
C LEU A 320 -8.70 -14.10 -23.78
N ALA A 321 -9.45 -13.28 -23.04
CA ALA A 321 -10.76 -13.64 -22.51
C ALA A 321 -11.81 -13.90 -23.61
N PHE A 322 -11.71 -13.19 -24.76
CA PHE A 322 -12.60 -13.37 -25.91
C PHE A 322 -12.13 -14.41 -26.93
N LEU A 323 -10.85 -14.77 -26.93
CA LEU A 323 -10.31 -15.79 -27.83
C LEU A 323 -10.74 -17.21 -27.40
N PRO A 324 -10.97 -18.13 -28.36
CA PRO A 324 -11.15 -19.55 -28.04
C PRO A 324 -9.94 -20.14 -27.31
N PRO A 325 -10.12 -21.09 -26.37
CA PRO A 325 -11.41 -21.70 -25.99
C PRO A 325 -12.25 -20.84 -25.03
N TRP A 326 -11.66 -19.86 -24.34
CA TRP A 326 -12.30 -19.09 -23.27
C TRP A 326 -13.54 -18.32 -23.73
N GLY A 327 -13.43 -17.61 -24.86
CA GLY A 327 -14.54 -16.87 -25.44
C GLY A 327 -15.75 -17.71 -25.81
N ARG A 328 -15.62 -19.04 -25.92
CA ARG A 328 -16.73 -19.97 -26.23
C ARG A 328 -17.53 -20.40 -25.00
N HIS A 329 -17.01 -20.23 -23.78
CA HIS A 329 -17.67 -20.66 -22.56
C HIS A 329 -18.20 -19.48 -21.74
N LEU A 330 -19.43 -19.58 -21.20
CA LEU A 330 -20.07 -18.55 -20.38
C LEU A 330 -19.16 -17.96 -19.30
N MET A 331 -18.44 -18.82 -18.56
CA MET A 331 -17.51 -18.44 -17.49
C MET A 331 -16.05 -18.23 -17.94
N GLY A 332 -15.73 -18.43 -19.23
CA GLY A 332 -14.36 -18.34 -19.74
C GLY A 332 -13.71 -16.97 -19.50
N PRO A 333 -14.36 -15.84 -19.86
CA PRO A 333 -13.82 -14.51 -19.57
C PRO A 333 -13.58 -14.25 -18.08
N VAL A 334 -14.47 -14.76 -17.21
CA VAL A 334 -14.36 -14.63 -15.75
C VAL A 334 -13.14 -15.40 -15.23
N ALA A 335 -12.93 -16.63 -15.73
CA ALA A 335 -11.77 -17.44 -15.39
C ALA A 335 -10.46 -16.78 -15.85
N VAL A 336 -10.44 -16.20 -17.06
CA VAL A 336 -9.24 -15.53 -17.60
C VAL A 336 -8.92 -14.28 -16.81
N VAL A 337 -9.89 -13.37 -16.63
CA VAL A 337 -9.65 -12.11 -15.91
C VAL A 337 -9.33 -12.38 -14.43
N GLY A 338 -10.12 -13.20 -13.74
CA GLY A 338 -9.87 -13.54 -12.34
C GLY A 338 -8.55 -14.31 -12.16
N GLY A 339 -8.25 -15.24 -13.06
CA GLY A 339 -7.01 -16.02 -13.04
C GLY A 339 -5.77 -15.18 -13.27
N ILE A 340 -5.77 -14.32 -14.29
CA ILE A 340 -4.64 -13.40 -14.56
C ILE A 340 -4.47 -12.41 -13.42
N THR A 341 -5.56 -11.80 -12.94
CA THR A 341 -5.49 -10.84 -11.83
C THR A 341 -4.92 -11.50 -10.57
N MET A 342 -5.39 -12.70 -10.22
CA MET A 342 -4.86 -13.47 -9.10
C MET A 342 -3.38 -13.81 -9.32
N ALA A 343 -3.00 -14.28 -10.51
CA ALA A 343 -1.63 -14.69 -10.82
C ALA A 343 -0.66 -13.51 -10.80
N VAL A 344 -1.02 -12.35 -11.37
CA VAL A 344 -0.19 -11.13 -11.37
C VAL A 344 0.14 -10.72 -9.94
N LEU A 345 -0.88 -10.62 -9.08
CA LEU A 345 -0.68 -10.19 -7.70
C LEU A 345 0.05 -11.25 -6.86
N ALA A 346 -0.26 -12.53 -7.04
CA ALA A 346 0.42 -13.62 -6.35
C ALA A 346 1.92 -13.65 -6.70
N ILE A 347 2.25 -13.65 -8.00
CA ILE A 347 3.63 -13.69 -8.48
C ILE A 347 4.37 -12.43 -8.02
N ASP A 348 3.74 -11.26 -8.10
CA ASP A 348 4.37 -10.01 -7.68
C ASP A 348 4.74 -10.04 -6.20
N VAL A 349 3.79 -10.37 -5.32
CA VAL A 349 4.02 -10.46 -3.87
C VAL A 349 5.10 -11.50 -3.54
N MET A 350 5.07 -12.66 -4.20
CA MET A 350 6.06 -13.72 -4.00
C MET A 350 7.46 -13.38 -4.54
N THR A 351 7.59 -12.41 -5.46
CA THR A 351 8.86 -12.03 -6.10
C THR A 351 9.40 -10.66 -5.65
N GLY A 352 8.80 -10.08 -4.61
CA GLY A 352 9.30 -8.86 -3.97
C GLY A 352 8.49 -7.60 -4.24
N SER A 353 7.23 -7.72 -4.68
CA SER A 353 6.27 -6.60 -4.74
C SER A 353 6.66 -5.47 -5.70
N ARG A 354 7.29 -5.80 -6.83
CA ARG A 354 7.84 -4.81 -7.77
C ARG A 354 6.78 -4.14 -8.64
N LEU A 355 5.76 -4.88 -9.07
CA LEU A 355 4.68 -4.36 -9.91
C LEU A 355 3.73 -3.47 -9.11
N GLN A 356 3.52 -3.78 -7.82
CA GLN A 356 2.68 -2.94 -6.97
C GLN A 356 3.37 -1.66 -6.51
N GLN A 357 4.71 -1.58 -6.50
CA GLN A 357 5.40 -0.31 -6.23
C GLN A 357 5.09 0.71 -7.30
N SER A 358 4.66 1.90 -6.87
CA SER A 358 4.34 3.03 -7.76
C SER A 358 3.28 2.68 -8.82
N SER A 359 2.36 1.75 -8.51
CA SER A 359 1.18 1.46 -9.34
C SER A 359 -0.03 2.29 -8.91
N LEU A 360 -0.92 2.61 -9.86
CA LEU A 360 -2.16 3.36 -9.61
C LEU A 360 -3.03 2.75 -8.50
N MET A 361 -3.07 1.42 -8.41
CA MET A 361 -3.82 0.67 -7.38
C MET A 361 -2.91 -0.06 -6.39
N GLY A 362 -1.61 0.25 -6.39
CA GLY A 362 -0.60 -0.42 -5.59
C GLY A 362 -0.09 0.42 -4.41
N LEU A 363 1.15 0.14 -4.03
CA LEU A 363 1.85 0.76 -2.92
C LEU A 363 2.56 2.05 -3.38
N GLN A 364 2.61 3.04 -2.48
CA GLN A 364 3.26 4.32 -2.74
C GLN A 364 4.43 4.51 -1.76
N PRO A 365 5.68 4.32 -2.22
CA PRO A 365 6.88 4.49 -1.38
C PRO A 365 6.93 5.85 -0.67
N VAL A 366 6.56 6.92 -1.38
CA VAL A 366 6.56 8.30 -0.88
C VAL A 366 5.57 8.54 0.26
N VAL A 367 4.47 7.78 0.31
CA VAL A 367 3.51 7.86 1.42
C VAL A 367 4.00 7.07 2.64
N GLY A 368 4.84 6.05 2.46
CA GLY A 368 5.42 5.27 3.55
C GLY A 368 4.45 4.34 4.29
N GLY A 369 3.22 4.15 3.79
CA GLY A 369 2.21 3.33 4.48
C GLY A 369 2.49 1.82 4.46
N ARG A 370 3.05 1.29 3.37
CA ARG A 370 3.49 -0.10 3.22
C ARG A 370 4.42 -0.22 2.00
N PHE A 371 5.48 -1.00 2.11
CA PHE A 371 6.51 -1.16 1.08
C PHE A 371 6.42 -2.50 0.32
N TYR A 372 5.96 -3.57 0.96
CA TYR A 372 5.81 -4.90 0.37
C TYR A 372 4.57 -5.62 0.93
N GLY A 373 4.18 -6.74 0.30
CA GLY A 373 3.02 -7.55 0.71
C GLY A 373 1.69 -7.01 0.23
N MET A 374 0.58 -7.62 0.66
CA MET A 374 -0.76 -7.21 0.21
C MET A 374 -1.34 -6.12 1.09
N GLY A 375 -1.37 -4.87 0.61
CA GLY A 375 -2.15 -3.80 1.25
C GLY A 375 -3.66 -3.99 1.03
N ASN A 376 -4.49 -3.21 1.73
CA ASN A 376 -5.96 -3.33 1.67
C ASN A 376 -6.54 -3.28 0.24
N VAL A 377 -5.99 -2.43 -0.62
CA VAL A 377 -6.41 -2.30 -2.03
C VAL A 377 -6.04 -3.57 -2.82
N THR A 378 -4.79 -4.02 -2.72
CA THR A 378 -4.32 -5.23 -3.41
C THR A 378 -4.99 -6.50 -2.88
N PHE A 379 -5.17 -6.62 -1.56
CA PHE A 379 -5.97 -7.68 -0.93
C PHE A 379 -7.38 -7.74 -1.52
N SER A 380 -8.07 -6.60 -1.62
CA SER A 380 -9.44 -6.57 -2.14
C SER A 380 -9.53 -7.07 -3.59
N ILE A 381 -8.59 -6.65 -4.44
CA ILE A 381 -8.49 -7.10 -5.84
C ILE A 381 -8.18 -8.60 -5.89
N PHE A 382 -7.21 -9.06 -5.10
CA PHE A 382 -6.76 -10.45 -5.06
C PHE A 382 -7.84 -11.41 -4.53
N ALA A 383 -8.49 -11.05 -3.42
CA ALA A 383 -9.61 -11.78 -2.83
C ALA A 383 -10.80 -11.86 -3.80
N THR A 384 -11.11 -10.75 -4.49
CA THR A 384 -12.17 -10.74 -5.49
C THR A 384 -11.81 -11.61 -6.69
N ALA A 385 -10.61 -11.46 -7.24
CA ALA A 385 -10.14 -12.22 -8.39
C ALA A 385 -10.11 -13.74 -8.12
N SER A 386 -9.62 -14.15 -6.95
CA SER A 386 -9.61 -15.56 -6.54
C SER A 386 -11.01 -16.13 -6.39
N LEU A 387 -11.97 -15.39 -5.81
CA LEU A 387 -13.35 -15.83 -5.70
C LEU A 387 -14.04 -15.90 -7.06
N MET A 388 -13.79 -14.95 -7.97
CA MET A 388 -14.32 -15.00 -9.34
C MET A 388 -13.76 -16.19 -10.13
N LEU A 389 -12.45 -16.45 -10.00
CA LEU A 389 -11.82 -17.66 -10.55
C LEU A 389 -12.43 -18.93 -9.94
N ALA A 390 -12.62 -18.97 -8.63
CA ALA A 390 -13.20 -20.10 -7.92
C ALA A 390 -14.65 -20.37 -8.37
N ILE A 391 -15.46 -19.34 -8.61
CA ILE A 391 -16.82 -19.47 -9.16
C ILE A 391 -16.79 -20.13 -10.54
N ALA A 392 -15.94 -19.63 -11.43
CA ALA A 392 -15.82 -20.11 -12.80
C ALA A 392 -15.30 -21.56 -12.85
N ALA A 393 -14.27 -21.87 -12.06
CA ALA A 393 -13.68 -23.19 -11.97
C ALA A 393 -14.62 -24.20 -11.29
N ALA A 394 -15.32 -23.79 -10.22
CA ALA A 394 -16.34 -24.61 -9.56
C ALA A 394 -17.49 -24.92 -10.51
N HIS A 395 -17.95 -23.95 -11.31
CA HIS A 395 -19.01 -24.18 -12.30
C HIS A 395 -18.60 -25.29 -13.30
N GLN A 396 -17.40 -25.19 -13.84
CA GLN A 396 -16.88 -26.19 -14.79
C GLN A 396 -16.70 -27.56 -14.13
N ALA A 397 -16.09 -27.60 -12.94
CA ALA A 397 -15.86 -28.83 -12.19
C ALA A 397 -17.18 -29.51 -11.78
N GLN A 398 -18.18 -28.73 -11.34
CA GLN A 398 -19.49 -29.23 -10.96
C GLN A 398 -20.21 -29.86 -12.15
N ARG A 399 -20.16 -29.24 -13.33
CA ARG A 399 -20.76 -29.77 -14.56
C ARG A 399 -20.09 -31.06 -15.04
N ARG A 400 -18.78 -31.19 -14.83
CA ARG A 400 -17.98 -32.31 -15.36
C ARG A 400 -17.91 -33.50 -14.41
N TRP A 401 -17.79 -33.24 -13.10
CA TRP A 401 -17.43 -34.24 -12.09
C TRP A 401 -18.26 -34.16 -10.79
N GLY A 402 -19.21 -33.22 -10.70
CA GLY A 402 -20.11 -33.09 -9.54
C GLY A 402 -19.57 -32.18 -8.42
N ARG A 403 -20.30 -32.16 -7.30
CA ARG A 403 -20.12 -31.15 -6.24
C ARG A 403 -18.81 -31.27 -5.45
N TRP A 404 -18.30 -32.48 -5.25
CA TRP A 404 -17.08 -32.71 -4.45
C TRP A 404 -15.82 -32.18 -5.15
N PRO A 405 -15.57 -32.46 -6.45
CA PRO A 405 -14.47 -31.82 -7.18
C PRO A 405 -14.61 -30.30 -7.25
N ALA A 406 -15.84 -29.78 -7.38
CA ALA A 406 -16.06 -28.33 -7.34
C ALA A 406 -15.64 -27.72 -5.99
N ALA A 407 -16.01 -28.35 -4.88
CA ALA A 407 -15.58 -27.94 -3.55
C ALA A 407 -14.05 -28.07 -3.38
N ALA A 408 -13.43 -29.13 -3.91
CA ALA A 408 -11.98 -29.31 -3.84
C ALA A 408 -11.22 -28.22 -4.62
N VAL A 409 -11.69 -27.82 -5.80
CA VAL A 409 -11.10 -26.73 -6.58
C VAL A 409 -11.23 -25.40 -5.85
N VAL A 410 -12.39 -25.12 -5.25
CA VAL A 410 -12.61 -23.90 -4.46
C VAL A 410 -11.73 -23.88 -3.22
N ALA A 411 -11.60 -25.01 -2.53
CA ALA A 411 -10.70 -25.14 -1.40
C ALA A 411 -9.24 -24.91 -1.82
N ALA A 412 -8.81 -25.48 -2.95
CA ALA A 412 -7.45 -25.30 -3.45
C ALA A 412 -7.14 -23.83 -3.77
N ILE A 413 -8.03 -23.14 -4.51
CA ILE A 413 -7.86 -21.72 -4.85
C ILE A 413 -7.90 -20.87 -3.58
N GLY A 414 -8.88 -21.08 -2.71
CA GLY A 414 -9.06 -20.27 -1.51
C GLY A 414 -7.96 -20.47 -0.47
N LEU A 415 -7.47 -21.69 -0.28
CA LEU A 415 -6.32 -21.96 0.61
C LEU A 415 -5.04 -21.37 0.03
N LEU A 416 -4.84 -21.45 -1.29
CA LEU A 416 -3.71 -20.78 -1.95
C LEU A 416 -3.78 -19.26 -1.72
N THR A 417 -4.96 -18.65 -1.86
CA THR A 417 -5.18 -17.22 -1.57
C THR A 417 -4.81 -16.89 -0.12
N VAL A 418 -5.30 -17.66 0.85
CA VAL A 418 -5.01 -17.44 2.28
C VAL A 418 -3.52 -17.61 2.60
N VAL A 419 -2.85 -18.59 1.99
CA VAL A 419 -1.41 -18.81 2.19
C VAL A 419 -0.61 -17.66 1.61
N ILE A 420 -0.93 -17.19 0.41
CA ILE A 420 -0.19 -16.08 -0.23
C ILE A 420 -0.37 -14.78 0.56
N ASP A 421 -1.60 -14.48 0.95
CA ASP A 421 -1.96 -13.25 1.67
C ASP A 421 -1.45 -13.24 3.11
N GLY A 422 -1.47 -14.39 3.80
CA GLY A 422 -1.12 -14.51 5.21
C GLY A 422 0.34 -14.90 5.50
N ASN A 423 1.18 -15.16 4.50
CA ASN A 423 2.56 -15.62 4.74
C ASN A 423 3.50 -14.46 5.15
N PRO A 424 4.11 -14.49 6.35
CA PRO A 424 5.02 -13.43 6.81
C PRO A 424 6.25 -13.20 5.91
N ALA A 425 6.69 -14.22 5.18
CA ALA A 425 7.81 -14.09 4.25
C ALA A 425 7.52 -13.12 3.10
N TRP A 426 6.25 -13.01 2.70
CA TRP A 426 5.81 -12.17 1.59
C TRP A 426 5.14 -10.87 2.03
N GLY A 427 5.07 -10.60 3.34
CA GLY A 427 4.41 -9.42 3.90
C GLY A 427 2.94 -9.70 4.21
N ALA A 428 2.72 -10.46 5.29
CA ALA A 428 1.40 -10.90 5.72
C ALA A 428 0.44 -9.72 5.94
N ASP A 429 -0.75 -9.83 5.35
CA ASP A 429 -1.86 -8.94 5.68
C ASP A 429 -2.56 -9.44 6.96
N GLY A 430 -2.52 -8.66 8.04
CA GLY A 430 -3.13 -9.04 9.30
C GLY A 430 -4.66 -9.21 9.22
N GLY A 431 -5.32 -8.40 8.37
CA GLY A 431 -6.78 -8.44 8.22
C GLY A 431 -7.27 -9.30 7.06
N GLY A 432 -6.41 -9.65 6.10
CA GLY A 432 -6.80 -10.38 4.90
C GLY A 432 -7.32 -11.80 5.15
N PRO A 433 -6.54 -12.71 5.77
CA PRO A 433 -6.97 -14.09 6.03
C PRO A 433 -8.21 -14.19 6.92
N PRO A 434 -8.36 -13.42 8.02
CA PRO A 434 -9.58 -13.41 8.82
C PRO A 434 -10.82 -12.92 8.05
N ALA A 435 -10.66 -12.02 7.08
CA ALA A 435 -11.76 -11.63 6.18
C ALA A 435 -12.11 -12.71 5.16
N TYR A 436 -11.10 -13.38 4.59
CA TYR A 436 -11.30 -14.33 3.49
C TYR A 436 -11.89 -15.67 3.95
N LEU A 437 -11.38 -16.22 5.06
CA LEU A 437 -11.72 -17.57 5.54
C LEU A 437 -13.23 -17.78 5.77
N PRO A 438 -13.99 -16.86 6.38
CA PRO A 438 -15.43 -17.01 6.54
C PRO A 438 -16.20 -17.07 5.21
N GLY A 439 -15.78 -16.26 4.22
CA GLY A 439 -16.35 -16.29 2.88
C GLY A 439 -16.06 -17.62 2.17
N LEU A 440 -14.82 -18.10 2.24
CA LEU A 440 -14.42 -19.40 1.71
C LEU A 440 -15.22 -20.56 2.35
N ALA A 441 -15.33 -20.55 3.69
CA ALA A 441 -16.08 -21.56 4.43
C ALA A 441 -17.57 -21.56 4.03
N TYR A 442 -18.19 -20.38 3.90
CA TYR A 442 -19.54 -20.27 3.39
C TYR A 442 -19.66 -20.87 1.98
N PHE A 443 -18.73 -20.54 1.08
CA PHE A 443 -18.80 -21.02 -0.30
C PHE A 443 -18.72 -22.54 -0.38
N LEU A 444 -17.79 -23.15 0.36
CA LEU A 444 -17.63 -24.60 0.43
C LEU A 444 -18.89 -25.28 0.98
N LEU A 445 -19.46 -24.77 2.07
CA LEU A 445 -20.71 -25.30 2.64
C LEU A 445 -21.87 -25.22 1.65
N ALA A 446 -22.00 -24.09 0.95
CA ALA A 446 -23.03 -23.91 -0.07
C ALA A 446 -22.89 -24.91 -1.23
N LEU A 447 -21.67 -25.17 -1.71
CA LEU A 447 -21.42 -26.16 -2.77
C LEU A 447 -21.72 -27.60 -2.31
N LEU A 448 -21.46 -27.90 -1.04
CA LEU A 448 -21.74 -29.20 -0.44
C LEU A 448 -23.24 -29.40 -0.10
N GLY A 449 -24.08 -28.37 -0.31
CA GLY A 449 -25.51 -28.41 0.00
C GLY A 449 -25.81 -28.26 1.49
N VAL A 450 -24.85 -27.74 2.26
CA VAL A 450 -24.97 -27.57 3.71
C VAL A 450 -25.46 -26.16 4.02
N GLY A 451 -26.72 -26.04 4.46
CA GLY A 451 -27.34 -24.75 4.76
C GLY A 451 -26.61 -23.97 5.88
N MET A 452 -26.48 -22.66 5.74
CA MET A 452 -25.89 -21.83 6.80
C MET A 452 -26.87 -21.69 7.96
N THR A 453 -26.41 -21.97 9.18
CA THR A 453 -27.16 -21.73 10.42
C THR A 453 -26.38 -20.76 11.30
N TRP A 454 -27.04 -20.07 12.23
CA TRP A 454 -26.34 -19.18 13.16
C TRP A 454 -25.24 -19.90 13.96
N ARG A 455 -25.45 -21.19 14.30
CA ARG A 455 -24.45 -22.03 14.99
C ARG A 455 -23.20 -22.24 14.12
N ARG A 456 -23.38 -22.57 12.84
CA ARG A 456 -22.27 -22.73 11.89
C ARG A 456 -21.54 -21.42 11.67
N GLY A 457 -22.27 -20.30 11.56
CA GLY A 457 -21.70 -18.97 11.49
C GLY A 457 -20.85 -18.63 12.72
N ALA A 458 -21.36 -18.92 13.93
CA ALA A 458 -20.62 -18.73 15.17
C ALA A 458 -19.38 -19.62 15.25
N ILE A 459 -19.45 -20.88 14.81
CA ILE A 459 -18.28 -21.78 14.74
C ILE A 459 -17.24 -21.22 13.77
N ILE A 460 -17.64 -20.78 12.58
CA ILE A 460 -16.72 -20.17 11.60
C ILE A 460 -16.05 -18.93 12.21
N ALA A 461 -16.83 -18.04 12.84
CA ALA A 461 -16.28 -16.86 13.49
C ALA A 461 -15.29 -17.22 14.62
N LEU A 462 -15.64 -18.19 15.47
CA LEU A 462 -14.79 -18.66 16.56
C LEU A 462 -13.50 -19.31 16.04
N VAL A 463 -13.58 -20.15 15.01
CA VAL A 463 -12.41 -20.82 14.41
C VAL A 463 -11.49 -19.78 13.75
N THR A 464 -12.05 -18.83 13.00
CA THR A 464 -11.28 -17.76 12.38
C THR A 464 -10.60 -16.87 13.43
N ALA A 465 -11.34 -16.44 14.46
CA ALA A 465 -10.79 -15.65 15.56
C ALA A 465 -9.74 -16.43 16.35
N GLY A 466 -10.00 -17.71 16.64
CA GLY A 466 -9.08 -18.59 17.34
C GLY A 466 -7.78 -18.83 16.56
N LEU A 467 -7.86 -19.04 15.24
CA LEU A 467 -6.68 -19.15 14.38
C LEU A 467 -5.88 -17.85 14.34
N PHE A 468 -6.57 -16.71 14.22
CA PHE A 468 -5.92 -15.39 14.25
C PHE A 468 -5.19 -15.15 15.58
N LEU A 469 -5.86 -15.41 16.71
CA LEU A 469 -5.25 -15.29 18.04
C LEU A 469 -4.12 -16.30 18.25
N LEU A 470 -4.23 -17.52 17.74
CA LEU A 470 -3.16 -18.52 17.80
C LEU A 470 -1.94 -18.06 17.02
N VAL A 471 -2.10 -17.53 15.81
CA VAL A 471 -0.99 -16.98 15.02
C VAL A 471 -0.37 -15.78 15.74
N GLY A 472 -1.18 -14.87 16.29
CA GLY A 472 -0.70 -13.74 17.10
C GLY A 472 0.09 -14.21 18.33
N PHE A 473 -0.41 -15.20 19.06
CA PHE A 473 0.27 -15.81 20.19
C PHE A 473 1.60 -16.46 19.80
N LEU A 474 1.60 -17.29 18.75
CA LEU A 474 2.83 -17.94 18.27
C LEU A 474 3.87 -16.92 17.80
N ASP A 475 3.43 -15.80 17.25
CA ASP A 475 4.30 -14.70 16.85
C ASP A 475 4.80 -13.90 18.06
N SER A 476 4.00 -13.77 19.13
CA SER A 476 4.43 -13.10 20.37
C SER A 476 5.45 -13.91 21.18
N LEU A 477 5.53 -15.23 20.97
CA LEU A 477 6.60 -16.07 21.54
C LEU A 477 7.98 -15.81 20.91
N ARG A 478 8.06 -15.05 19.82
CA ARG A 478 9.33 -14.67 19.20
C ARG A 478 10.03 -13.57 20.02
N PRO A 479 11.36 -13.45 19.95
CA PRO A 479 12.08 -12.31 20.50
C PRO A 479 11.46 -10.99 20.03
N ALA A 480 11.39 -9.99 20.92
CA ALA A 480 10.71 -8.71 20.67
C ALA A 480 11.14 -8.02 19.35
N GLU A 481 12.43 -8.12 19.02
CA GLU A 481 13.03 -7.61 17.76
C GLU A 481 12.44 -8.24 16.48
N SER A 482 11.88 -9.44 16.60
CA SER A 482 11.38 -10.26 15.48
C SER A 482 9.87 -10.48 15.50
N GLN A 483 9.18 -9.93 16.51
CA GLN A 483 7.72 -9.96 16.59
C GLN A 483 7.12 -9.07 15.49
N SER A 484 6.08 -9.57 14.83
CA SER A 484 5.29 -8.75 13.93
C SER A 484 4.31 -7.86 14.72
N HIS A 485 3.60 -6.99 14.00
CA HIS A 485 2.50 -6.21 14.59
C HIS A 485 1.39 -7.10 15.19
N LEU A 486 1.24 -8.34 14.71
CA LEU A 486 0.27 -9.29 15.26
C LEU A 486 0.71 -9.83 16.63
N GLY A 487 1.99 -10.16 16.80
CA GLY A 487 2.55 -10.57 18.10
C GLY A 487 2.42 -9.45 19.14
N ARG A 488 2.82 -8.23 18.78
CA ARG A 488 2.69 -7.05 19.66
C ARG A 488 1.23 -6.73 20.02
N PHE A 489 0.29 -6.93 19.08
CA PHE A 489 -1.14 -6.77 19.35
C PHE A 489 -1.64 -7.81 20.37
N PHE A 490 -1.18 -9.06 20.24
CA PHE A 490 -1.51 -10.13 21.18
C PHE A 490 -0.99 -9.82 22.59
N ASP A 491 0.22 -9.27 22.73
CA ASP A 491 0.74 -8.86 24.02
C ASP A 491 -0.09 -7.70 24.64
N LYS A 492 -0.52 -6.73 23.81
CA LYS A 492 -1.41 -5.63 24.24
C LYS A 492 -2.82 -6.08 24.65
N LEU A 493 -3.29 -7.22 24.15
CA LEU A 493 -4.54 -7.85 24.58
C LEU A 493 -4.48 -8.26 26.06
N GLY A 494 -3.32 -8.70 26.54
CA GLY A 494 -3.09 -9.06 27.94
C GLY A 494 -2.93 -7.87 28.89
N THR A 495 -2.44 -6.72 28.38
CA THR A 495 -2.18 -5.51 29.19
C THR A 495 -3.31 -4.48 29.15
N GLY A 496 -4.38 -4.73 28.39
CA GLY A 496 -5.58 -3.88 28.35
C GLY A 496 -5.59 -2.78 27.27
N GLY A 497 -4.51 -2.61 26.50
CA GLY A 497 -4.40 -1.58 25.45
C GLY A 497 -5.07 -1.95 24.11
N ALA A 498 -5.66 -3.13 23.99
CA ALA A 498 -6.27 -3.59 22.74
C ALA A 498 -7.56 -2.82 22.37
N LEU A 499 -8.30 -2.31 23.36
CA LEU A 499 -9.53 -1.55 23.09
C LEU A 499 -9.23 -0.24 22.37
N ASP A 500 -8.17 0.47 22.78
CA ASP A 500 -7.75 1.73 22.16
C ASP A 500 -7.36 1.52 20.69
N ILE A 501 -6.70 0.40 20.38
CA ILE A 501 -6.38 0.03 19.00
C ILE A 501 -7.65 -0.15 18.17
N VAL A 502 -8.66 -0.83 18.70
CA VAL A 502 -9.93 -1.06 18.01
C VAL A 502 -10.70 0.24 17.81
N ILE A 503 -10.81 1.09 18.84
CA ILE A 503 -11.48 2.39 18.75
C ILE A 503 -10.79 3.27 17.70
N ARG A 504 -9.46 3.36 17.76
CA ARG A 504 -8.67 4.14 16.79
C ARG A 504 -8.87 3.65 15.35
N LYS A 505 -8.88 2.34 15.12
CA LYS A 505 -9.18 1.77 13.78
C LYS A 505 -10.59 2.13 13.31
N ALA A 506 -11.57 2.11 14.21
CA ALA A 506 -12.94 2.49 13.90
C ALA A 506 -13.05 3.99 13.56
N GLU A 507 -12.37 4.87 14.31
CA GLU A 507 -12.30 6.31 14.04
C GLU A 507 -11.61 6.61 12.70
N GLN A 508 -10.54 5.90 12.37
CA GLN A 508 -9.87 6.02 11.07
C GLN A 508 -10.80 5.63 9.91
N ASN A 509 -11.48 4.48 10.02
CA ASN A 509 -12.47 4.06 9.02
C ASN A 509 -13.62 5.07 8.89
N TRP A 510 -14.09 5.61 10.01
CA TRP A 510 -15.13 6.64 10.01
C TRP A 510 -14.67 7.91 9.31
N GLY A 511 -13.46 8.39 9.64
CA GLY A 511 -12.84 9.54 8.99
C GLY A 511 -12.70 9.36 7.48
N ILE A 512 -12.24 8.19 7.03
CA ILE A 512 -12.14 7.87 5.60
C ILE A 512 -13.53 7.87 4.95
N LEU A 513 -14.53 7.27 5.61
CA LEU A 513 -15.89 7.18 5.08
C LEU A 513 -16.49 8.56 4.77
N ILE A 514 -16.29 9.52 5.67
CA ILE A 514 -16.86 10.88 5.55
C ILE A 514 -15.93 11.87 4.82
N SER A 515 -14.67 11.53 4.59
CA SER A 515 -13.69 12.43 3.94
C SER A 515 -14.00 12.77 2.49
N SER A 516 -14.79 11.94 1.79
CA SER A 516 -15.17 12.16 0.39
C SER A 516 -16.65 11.87 0.16
N PRO A 517 -17.34 12.67 -0.67
CA PRO A 517 -18.69 12.35 -1.11
C PRO A 517 -18.81 10.97 -1.77
N LEU A 518 -17.73 10.48 -2.41
CA LEU A 518 -17.75 9.18 -3.09
C LEU A 518 -17.60 8.00 -2.13
N THR A 519 -16.84 8.12 -1.04
CA THR A 519 -16.68 7.04 -0.06
C THR A 519 -17.98 6.78 0.70
N VAL A 520 -18.80 7.82 0.89
CA VAL A 520 -20.17 7.69 1.44
C VAL A 520 -21.06 6.78 0.60
N LEU A 521 -20.79 6.62 -0.70
CA LEU A 521 -21.55 5.70 -1.57
C LEU A 521 -21.28 4.22 -1.25
N VAL A 522 -20.19 3.89 -0.55
CA VAL A 522 -19.78 2.49 -0.29
C VAL A 522 -20.81 1.72 0.54
N PRO A 523 -21.29 2.22 1.71
CA PRO A 523 -22.38 1.58 2.45
C PRO A 523 -23.65 1.39 1.61
N PHE A 524 -24.03 2.40 0.81
CA PHE A 524 -25.21 2.28 -0.07
C PHE A 524 -25.02 1.22 -1.14
N GLY A 525 -23.84 1.14 -1.74
CA GLY A 525 -23.47 0.09 -2.69
C GLY A 525 -23.51 -1.30 -2.07
N LEU A 526 -22.97 -1.47 -0.86
CA LEU A 526 -23.03 -2.72 -0.11
C LEU A 526 -24.47 -3.12 0.19
N VAL A 527 -25.29 -2.20 0.72
CA VAL A 527 -26.72 -2.44 0.98
C VAL A 527 -27.46 -2.81 -0.29
N PHE A 528 -27.15 -2.16 -1.41
CA PHE A 528 -27.72 -2.48 -2.71
C PHE A 528 -27.35 -3.90 -3.17
N VAL A 529 -26.08 -4.30 -3.08
CA VAL A 529 -25.63 -5.67 -3.40
C VAL A 529 -26.31 -6.69 -2.48
N ILE A 530 -26.35 -6.44 -1.17
CA ILE A 530 -27.05 -7.29 -0.19
C ILE A 530 -28.51 -7.47 -0.61
N TYR A 531 -29.20 -6.37 -0.92
CA TYR A 531 -30.59 -6.38 -1.35
C TYR A 531 -30.80 -7.23 -2.62
N VAL A 532 -29.92 -7.08 -3.61
CA VAL A 532 -29.97 -7.87 -4.85
C VAL A 532 -29.74 -9.35 -4.60
N LEU A 533 -28.79 -9.74 -3.75
CA LEU A 533 -28.44 -11.15 -3.50
C LEU A 533 -29.42 -11.86 -2.55
N LEU A 534 -29.94 -11.18 -1.54
CA LEU A 534 -30.81 -11.76 -0.52
C LEU A 534 -32.28 -11.80 -0.93
N ARG A 535 -32.73 -10.93 -1.86
CA ARG A 535 -34.12 -10.85 -2.29
C ARG A 535 -34.29 -11.35 -3.73
N PRO A 536 -34.63 -12.65 -3.95
CA PRO A 536 -34.83 -13.23 -5.28
C PRO A 536 -35.87 -12.48 -6.14
N THR A 537 -36.85 -11.86 -5.47
CA THR A 537 -37.91 -11.09 -6.12
C THR A 537 -37.52 -9.65 -6.47
N SER A 538 -36.33 -9.20 -6.05
CA SER A 538 -35.83 -7.87 -6.41
C SER A 538 -35.63 -7.78 -7.92
N TRP A 539 -35.75 -6.57 -8.47
CA TRP A 539 -35.54 -6.37 -9.90
C TRP A 539 -34.11 -6.71 -10.33
N GLY A 540 -33.09 -6.34 -9.54
CA GLY A 540 -31.71 -6.72 -9.82
C GLY A 540 -31.50 -8.24 -9.85
N SER A 541 -32.09 -8.97 -8.89
CA SER A 541 -32.03 -10.45 -8.90
C SER A 541 -32.75 -11.05 -10.10
N ARG A 542 -33.86 -10.45 -10.56
CA ARG A 542 -34.55 -10.90 -11.77
C ARG A 542 -33.69 -10.72 -13.02
N SER A 543 -32.95 -9.62 -13.12
CA SER A 543 -31.99 -9.40 -14.21
C SER A 543 -30.82 -10.38 -14.20
N LEU A 544 -30.51 -11.00 -13.06
CA LEU A 544 -29.50 -12.04 -12.91
C LEU A 544 -30.06 -13.46 -12.87
N ALA A 545 -31.39 -13.65 -12.98
CA ALA A 545 -32.03 -14.94 -12.78
C ALA A 545 -31.51 -16.01 -13.76
N GLY A 546 -31.47 -15.69 -15.06
CA GLY A 546 -30.92 -16.60 -16.07
C GLY A 546 -29.45 -16.95 -15.81
N ALA A 547 -28.66 -15.98 -15.32
CA ALA A 547 -27.26 -16.23 -14.97
C ALA A 547 -27.13 -17.17 -13.75
N PHE A 548 -27.97 -17.01 -12.73
CA PHE A 548 -27.99 -17.90 -11.57
C PHE A 548 -28.49 -19.31 -11.92
N GLU A 549 -29.43 -19.43 -12.85
CA GLU A 549 -29.92 -20.73 -13.33
C GLU A 549 -28.84 -21.47 -14.14
N ARG A 550 -28.18 -20.77 -15.06
CA ARG A 550 -27.10 -21.37 -15.86
C ARG A 550 -25.83 -21.63 -15.06
N VAL A 551 -25.58 -20.84 -14.01
CA VAL A 551 -24.38 -20.94 -13.17
C VAL A 551 -24.81 -21.06 -11.69
N PRO A 552 -25.15 -22.29 -11.23
CA PRO A 552 -25.63 -22.49 -9.86
C PRO A 552 -24.62 -22.06 -8.78
N THR A 553 -23.32 -22.03 -9.09
CA THR A 553 -22.26 -21.60 -8.18
C THR A 553 -22.18 -20.08 -8.01
N LEU A 554 -22.75 -19.30 -8.93
CA LEU A 554 -22.57 -17.84 -8.98
C LEU A 554 -23.15 -17.14 -7.75
N ARG A 555 -24.40 -17.46 -7.38
CA ARG A 555 -25.04 -16.81 -6.23
C ARG A 555 -24.30 -17.09 -4.93
N ALA A 556 -23.90 -18.34 -4.71
CA ALA A 556 -23.14 -18.73 -3.52
C ALA A 556 -21.78 -18.02 -3.47
N GLY A 557 -21.06 -17.96 -4.59
CA GLY A 557 -19.78 -17.28 -4.65
C GLY A 557 -19.88 -15.75 -4.48
N LEU A 558 -20.94 -15.11 -4.99
CA LEU A 558 -21.17 -13.67 -4.77
C LEU A 558 -21.54 -13.36 -3.32
N VAL A 559 -22.26 -14.24 -2.63
CA VAL A 559 -22.50 -14.10 -1.18
C VAL A 559 -21.20 -14.31 -0.40
N ALA A 560 -20.36 -15.29 -0.79
CA ALA A 560 -19.04 -15.46 -0.21
C ALA A 560 -18.18 -14.20 -0.37
N TRP A 561 -18.13 -13.63 -1.59
CA TRP A 561 -17.45 -12.37 -1.87
C TRP A 561 -17.97 -11.23 -1.00
N LEU A 562 -19.28 -11.08 -0.88
CA LEU A 562 -19.88 -10.07 -0.02
C LEU A 562 -19.48 -10.25 1.46
N ILE A 563 -19.42 -11.49 1.97
CA ILE A 563 -18.93 -11.78 3.32
C ILE A 563 -17.48 -11.29 3.47
N VAL A 564 -16.60 -11.62 2.52
CA VAL A 564 -15.20 -11.17 2.56
C VAL A 564 -15.10 -9.64 2.54
N MET A 565 -15.83 -8.97 1.66
CA MET A 565 -15.83 -7.50 1.58
C MET A 565 -16.36 -6.85 2.86
N MET A 566 -17.42 -7.40 3.45
CA MET A 566 -18.01 -6.90 4.69
C MET A 566 -17.09 -7.08 5.88
N ILE A 567 -16.47 -8.25 6.04
CA ILE A 567 -15.54 -8.48 7.15
C ILE A 567 -14.30 -7.61 6.94
N GLY A 568 -13.75 -7.57 5.72
CA GLY A 568 -12.63 -6.73 5.37
C GLY A 568 -12.88 -5.25 5.67
N PHE A 569 -14.09 -4.76 5.39
CA PHE A 569 -14.52 -3.39 5.72
C PHE A 569 -14.41 -3.07 7.22
N PHE A 570 -14.71 -4.02 8.11
CA PHE A 570 -14.72 -3.76 9.55
C PHE A 570 -13.36 -3.95 10.22
N ILE A 571 -12.49 -4.84 9.72
CA ILE A 571 -11.27 -5.23 10.46
C ILE A 571 -9.99 -4.51 9.99
N ASN A 572 -10.02 -3.88 8.82
CA ASN A 572 -8.85 -3.22 8.23
C ASN A 572 -8.84 -1.71 8.44
N ASP A 573 -7.64 -1.11 8.49
CA ASP A 573 -7.43 0.32 8.79
C ASP A 573 -7.98 1.26 7.70
N SER A 574 -8.02 0.79 6.45
CA SER A 574 -8.69 1.45 5.31
C SER A 574 -9.82 0.57 4.77
N GLY A 575 -10.62 -0.01 5.67
CA GLY A 575 -11.68 -0.96 5.35
C GLY A 575 -12.72 -0.43 4.38
N VAL A 576 -13.03 0.87 4.42
CA VAL A 576 -13.95 1.53 3.47
C VAL A 576 -13.54 1.31 2.01
N ALA A 577 -12.23 1.27 1.72
CA ALA A 577 -11.74 1.07 0.36
C ALA A 577 -11.93 -0.37 -0.14
N ILE A 578 -11.97 -1.37 0.75
CA ILE A 578 -11.99 -2.79 0.39
C ILE A 578 -13.22 -3.12 -0.46
N PRO A 579 -14.48 -2.89 -0.03
CA PRO A 579 -15.64 -3.17 -0.87
C PRO A 579 -15.67 -2.39 -2.18
N ALA A 580 -15.25 -1.12 -2.13
CA ALA A 580 -15.25 -0.23 -3.30
C ALA A 580 -14.31 -0.76 -4.39
N VAL A 581 -13.08 -1.11 -4.00
CA VAL A 581 -12.05 -1.66 -4.89
C VAL A 581 -12.47 -3.04 -5.38
N GLY A 582 -12.98 -3.92 -4.52
CA GLY A 582 -13.41 -5.26 -4.92
C GLY A 582 -14.54 -5.21 -5.93
N ALA A 583 -15.45 -4.25 -5.78
CA ALA A 583 -16.54 -4.02 -6.72
C ALA A 583 -16.07 -3.66 -8.14
N THR A 584 -14.89 -3.05 -8.30
CA THR A 584 -14.30 -2.71 -9.62
C THR A 584 -13.96 -3.95 -10.45
N VAL A 585 -13.77 -5.11 -9.83
CA VAL A 585 -13.57 -6.40 -10.51
C VAL A 585 -14.88 -7.19 -10.55
N ALA A 586 -15.53 -7.36 -9.41
CA ALA A 586 -16.68 -8.25 -9.28
C ALA A 586 -17.88 -7.81 -10.15
N ILE A 587 -18.26 -6.53 -10.07
CA ILE A 587 -19.50 -6.07 -10.69
C ILE A 587 -19.38 -6.06 -12.23
N PRO A 588 -18.29 -5.57 -12.86
CA PRO A 588 -18.14 -5.67 -14.31
C PRO A 588 -18.16 -7.12 -14.81
N LEU A 589 -17.59 -8.07 -14.06
CA LEU A 589 -17.67 -9.50 -14.39
C LEU A 589 -19.11 -10.04 -14.27
N VAL A 590 -19.84 -9.68 -13.22
CA VAL A 590 -21.27 -10.06 -13.08
C VAL A 590 -22.10 -9.49 -14.23
N VAL A 591 -21.87 -8.23 -14.60
CA VAL A 591 -22.52 -7.60 -15.76
C VAL A 591 -22.16 -8.33 -17.06
N ALA A 592 -20.91 -8.72 -17.24
CA ALA A 592 -20.47 -9.50 -18.40
C ALA A 592 -21.15 -10.87 -18.46
N ILE A 593 -21.29 -11.58 -17.34
CA ILE A 593 -21.99 -12.87 -17.24
C ILE A 593 -23.46 -12.72 -17.61
N ALA A 594 -24.15 -11.74 -17.01
CA ALA A 594 -25.56 -11.49 -17.25
C ALA A 594 -25.81 -11.15 -18.73
N SER A 595 -24.97 -10.28 -19.30
CA SER A 595 -25.07 -9.87 -20.70
C SER A 595 -24.84 -11.03 -21.66
N ARG A 596 -23.85 -11.89 -21.37
CA ARG A 596 -23.59 -13.08 -22.19
C ARG A 596 -24.72 -14.11 -22.12
N THR A 597 -25.31 -14.28 -20.94
CA THR A 597 -26.48 -15.15 -20.77
C THR A 597 -27.62 -14.71 -21.68
N LEU A 598 -27.93 -13.41 -21.70
CA LEU A 598 -28.96 -12.82 -22.56
C LEU A 598 -28.66 -12.96 -24.06
N LEU A 599 -27.38 -12.92 -24.47
CA LEU A 599 -26.99 -13.15 -25.86
C LEU A 599 -27.23 -14.59 -26.28
N GLU A 600 -26.80 -15.55 -25.45
CA GLU A 600 -27.03 -16.97 -25.69
C GLU A 600 -28.53 -17.34 -25.68
N GLU A 601 -29.38 -16.61 -24.95
CA GLU A 601 -30.86 -16.74 -25.02
C GLU A 601 -31.45 -16.17 -26.31
N ALA A 602 -30.85 -15.12 -26.88
CA ALA A 602 -31.31 -14.50 -28.12
C ALA A 602 -30.89 -15.29 -29.37
N ASP A 603 -29.83 -16.09 -29.26
CA ASP A 603 -29.30 -16.95 -30.32
C ASP A 603 -29.94 -18.36 -30.33
N ALA A 604 -30.65 -18.75 -29.26
CA ALA A 604 -31.36 -20.02 -29.10
C ALA A 604 -32.83 -19.91 -29.54
#